data_AF-Q4FP06-F1
#
_entry.id   AF-Q4FP06-F1
#
_cell.length_a   1.000
_cell.length_b   1.000
_cell.length_c   1.000
_cell.angle_alpha   90.00
_cell.angle_beta   90.00
_cell.angle_gamma   90.00
#
_symmetry.space_group_name_H-M   'P 1'
#
loop_
_entity.id
_entity.type
_entity.pdbx_description
1 polymer ?
#
loop_
_entity_poly.entity_id
_entity_poly.type
_entity_poly.pdbx_seq_one_letter_code
_entity_poly.pdbx_strand_id
1 'polypeptide(L)' 'MLNKITTLIGSGLATLFLIGLATTLTRSSMIGFWDILPVFILMAVAIFMMFYEAFFDKN' A
#
# COMPACT_ATOMS: atom_id res chain seq x y z
N MET A 1 -1.08 20.01 11.82
CA MET A 1 -0.24 18.86 12.22
C MET A 1 -1.16 17.74 12.67
N LEU A 2 -1.28 16.68 11.87
CA LEU A 2 -1.90 15.45 12.33
C LEU A 2 -1.05 14.90 13.49
N ASN A 3 -1.67 14.42 14.57
CA ASN A 3 -0.91 13.78 15.63
C ASN A 3 -0.17 12.56 15.03
N LYS A 4 1.07 12.30 15.44
CA LYS A 4 1.85 11.14 15.00
C LYS A 4 1.08 9.83 15.15
N ILE A 5 0.24 9.74 16.18
CA ILE A 5 -0.66 8.60 16.42
C ILE A 5 -1.69 8.47 15.28
N THR A 6 -2.31 9.59 14.88
CA THR A 6 -3.29 9.60 13.79
C THR A 6 -2.63 9.27 12.44
N THR A 7 -1.42 9.78 12.18
CA THR A 7 -0.65 9.44 10.96
C THR A 7 -0.32 7.95 10.92
N LEU A 8 0.13 7.39 12.04
CA LEU A 8 0.43 5.96 12.16
C LEU A 8 -0.80 5.08 11.94
N ILE A 9 -1.93 5.43 12.54
CA ILE A 9 -3.18 4.69 12.36
C ILE A 9 -3.66 4.81 10.90
N GLY A 10 -3.62 6.01 10.31
CA GLY A 10 -4.01 6.26 8.93
C GLY A 10 -3.17 5.49 7.92
N SER A 11 -1.83 5.58 8.02
CA SER A 11 -0.91 4.86 7.13
C SER A 11 -1.00 3.34 7.35
N GLY A 12 -1.22 2.89 8.58
CA GLY A 12 -1.43 1.47 8.91
C GLY A 12 -2.69 0.90 8.27
N LEU A 13 -3.83 1.59 8.40
CA LEU A 13 -5.09 1.19 7.77
C LEU A 13 -5.01 1.18 6.24
N ALA A 14 -4.37 2.19 5.65
CA ALA A 14 -4.16 2.26 4.21
C ALA A 14 -3.27 1.11 3.71
N THR A 15 -2.22 0.77 4.46
CA THR A 15 -1.34 -0.37 4.13
C THR A 15 -2.11 -1.69 4.15
N LEU A 16 -2.93 -1.92 5.19
CA LEU A 16 -3.76 -3.13 5.29
C LEU A 16 -4.76 -3.23 4.13
N PHE A 17 -5.37 -2.11 3.74
CA PHE A 17 -6.26 -2.05 2.59
C PHE A 17 -5.54 -2.42 1.28
N LEU A 18 -4.39 -1.82 1.03
CA LEU A 18 -3.60 -2.09 -0.18
C LEU A 18 -3.15 -3.55 -0.25
N ILE A 19 -2.67 -4.13 0.86
CA ILE A 19 -2.33 -5.56 0.91
C ILE A 19 -3.59 -6.43 0.67
N GLY A 20 -4.74 -6.05 1.22
CA GLY A 20 -6.02 -6.70 0.96
C GLY A 20 -6.43 -6.68 -0.52
N LEU A 21 -6.22 -5.56 -1.22
CA LEU A 21 -6.46 -5.46 -2.66
C LEU A 21 -5.53 -6.39 -3.45
N ALA A 22 -4.23 -6.41 -3.13
CA ALA A 22 -3.27 -7.27 -3.82
C ALA A 22 -3.60 -8.77 -3.64
N THR A 23 -4.02 -9.17 -2.44
CA THR A 23 -4.41 -10.56 -2.14
C THR A 23 -5.70 -10.99 -2.85
N THR A 24 -6.70 -10.10 -2.95
CA THR A 24 -7.93 -10.40 -3.70
C THR A 24 -7.68 -10.52 -5.21
N LEU A 25 -6.81 -9.68 -5.77
CA LEU A 25 -6.35 -9.80 -7.16
C LEU A 25 -5.65 -11.14 -7.42
N THR A 26 -4.87 -11.64 -6.45
CA THR A 26 -4.20 -12.96 -6.54
C THR A 26 -5.19 -14.12 -6.60
N ARG A 27 -6.39 -13.95 -6.02
CA ARG A 27 -7.45 -14.98 -6.03
C ARG A 27 -8.36 -14.89 -7.26
N SER A 28 -8.17 -13.92 -8.13
CA SER A 28 -8.96 -13.78 -9.35
C SER A 28 -8.60 -14.86 -10.37
N SER A 29 -9.58 -15.63 -10.82
CA SER A 29 -9.42 -16.67 -11.86
C SER A 29 -9.04 -16.10 -13.24
N MET A 30 -9.12 -14.78 -13.41
CA MET A 30 -8.78 -14.08 -14.65
C MET A 30 -7.31 -13.65 -14.71
N ILE A 31 -6.56 -13.71 -13.60
CA ILE A 31 -5.22 -13.11 -13.48
C ILE A 31 -4.16 -14.22 -13.34
N GLY A 32 -3.24 -14.30 -14.31
CA GLY A 32 -2.08 -15.18 -14.25
C GLY A 32 -0.97 -14.66 -13.34
N PHE A 33 0.03 -15.50 -13.04
CA PHE A 33 1.17 -15.11 -12.20
C PHE A 33 1.95 -13.92 -12.77
N TRP A 34 2.16 -13.87 -14.08
CA TRP A 34 2.85 -12.76 -14.74
C TRP A 34 2.04 -11.47 -14.76
N ASP A 35 0.71 -11.59 -14.74
CA ASP A 35 -0.20 -10.44 -14.76
C ASP A 35 -0.27 -9.74 -13.39
N ILE A 36 0.05 -10.45 -12.31
CA ILE A 36 0.03 -9.91 -10.95
C ILE A 36 1.36 -9.30 -10.48
N LEU A 37 2.48 -9.72 -11.07
CA LEU A 37 3.81 -9.14 -10.82
C LEU A 37 3.85 -7.60 -10.86
N PRO A 38 3.35 -6.93 -11.92
CA PRO A 38 3.34 -5.47 -11.97
C PRO A 38 2.47 -4.85 -10.87
N VAL A 39 1.39 -5.53 -10.47
CA VAL A 39 0.54 -5.06 -9.36
C VAL A 39 1.32 -5.09 -8.05
N PHE A 40 2.03 -6.18 -7.74
CA PHE A 40 2.83 -6.24 -6.51
C PHE A 40 3.91 -5.15 -6.45
N ILE A 41 4.55 -4.84 -7.59
CA ILE A 41 5.56 -3.79 -7.68
C ILE A 41 4.93 -2.41 -7.41
N LEU A 42 3.83 -2.09 -8.10
CA LEU A 42 3.14 -0.81 -7.93
C LEU A 42 2.62 -0.63 -6.51
N MET A 43 2.09 -1.70 -5.90
CA MET A 43 1.58 -1.67 -4.53
C MET A 43 2.70 -1.48 -3.51
N ALA A 44 3.84 -2.15 -3.69
CA ALA A 44 5.01 -1.96 -2.83
C ALA A 44 5.55 -0.53 -2.92
N VAL A 45 5.66 0.03 -4.12
CA VAL A 45 6.10 1.42 -4.33
C VAL A 45 5.11 2.41 -3.74
N ALA A 46 3.80 2.20 -3.92
CA ALA A 46 2.77 3.07 -3.37
C ALA A 46 2.80 3.10 -1.83
N ILE A 47 2.92 1.93 -1.19
CA ILE A 47 3.07 1.84 0.27
C ILE A 47 4.35 2.57 0.71
N PHE A 48 5.46 2.36 0.01
CA PHE A 48 6.73 3.03 0.33
C PHE A 48 6.64 4.55 0.24
N MET A 49 6.10 5.08 -0.86
CA MET A 49 5.92 6.53 -1.06
C MET A 49 4.97 7.12 -0.01
N MET A 50 3.88 6.42 0.33
CA MET A 50 2.97 6.85 1.39
C MET A 50 3.68 6.97 2.75
N PHE A 51 4.50 5.98 3.13
CA PHE A 51 5.26 6.06 4.39
C PHE A 51 6.37 7.11 4.32
N TYR A 52 7.00 7.29 3.16
CA TYR A 52 7.99 8.34 2.94
C TYR A 52 7.36 9.73 3.17
N GLU A 53 6.25 10.02 2.51
CA GLU A 53 5.53 11.28 2.65
C GLU A 53 4.96 11.47 4.07
N ALA A 54 4.42 10.42 4.68
CA ALA A 54 3.78 10.53 5.99
C ALA A 54 4.77 10.74 7.16
N PHE A 55 6.03 10.31 7.04
CA PHE A 55 7.00 10.32 8.14
C PHE A 55 8.31 11.06 7.85
N PHE A 56 8.77 11.07 6.61
CA PHE A 56 10.08 11.57 6.20
C PHE A 56 10.01 12.88 5.43
N ASP A 57 8.96 13.10 4.64
CA ASP A 57 8.71 14.41 4.04
C ASP A 57 8.18 15.37 5.11
N LYS A 58 8.98 16.39 5.44
CA LYS A 58 8.73 17.40 6.49
C LYS A 58 8.78 18.80 5.88
N ASN A 59 8.09 18.98 4.77
CA ASN A 59 7.72 20.32 4.32
C ASN A 59 6.44 20.79 5.03
#